data_AF-A0A0B0DDF7-F1
#
_entry.id   AF-A0A0B0DDF7-F1
#
_cell.length_a   1.000
_cell.length_b   1.000
_cell.length_c   1.000
_cell.angle_alpha   90.00
_cell.angle_beta   90.00
_cell.angle_gamma   90.00
#
_symmetry.space_group_name_H-M   'P 1'
#
loop_
_entity.id
_entity.type
_entity.pdbx_description
1 polymer ?
#
loop_
_entity_poly.entity_id
_entity_poly.type
_entity_poly.pdbx_seq_one_letter_code
_entity_poly.pdbx_strand_id
1 'polypeptide(L)' 'YTPVFLSVEPLAVVAYCIVFLALVAVLVALAKFVATRPPIAEVLERWEHILFPIVLIGLGIVILVSGGAFGL' A
#
# COMPACT_ATOMS: atom_id res chain seq x y z
N TYR A 1 0.05 21.09 15.66
CA TYR A 1 -0.60 20.15 14.73
C TYR A 1 -2.08 20.12 15.06
N THR A 2 -2.88 20.96 14.41
CA THR A 2 -4.33 20.82 14.46
C THR A 2 -4.69 19.58 13.64
N PRO A 3 -5.42 18.60 14.20
CA PRO A 3 -5.78 17.43 13.44
C PRO A 3 -6.66 17.86 12.27
N VAL A 4 -6.32 17.40 11.06
CA VAL A 4 -6.98 17.81 9.83
C VAL A 4 -8.48 17.58 9.92
N PHE A 5 -8.91 16.51 10.59
CA PHE A 5 -10.31 16.15 10.83
C PHE A 5 -11.10 17.14 11.71
N LEU A 6 -10.45 17.98 12.51
CA LEU A 6 -11.10 19.08 13.24
C LEU A 6 -11.14 20.39 12.43
N SER A 7 -10.46 20.43 11.28
CA SER A 7 -10.35 21.62 10.40
C SER A 7 -11.08 21.45 9.06
N VAL A 8 -11.56 20.25 8.73
CA VAL A 8 -12.43 19.99 7.57
C VAL A 8 -13.85 19.63 7.99
N GLU A 9 -14.83 20.16 7.25
CA GLU A 9 -16.24 19.85 7.43
C GLU A 9 -16.53 18.35 7.23
N PRO A 10 -17.52 17.76 7.93
CA PRO A 10 -17.86 16.33 7.80
C PRO A 10 -18.12 15.89 6.35
N LEU A 11 -18.68 16.78 5.53
CA LEU A 11 -18.92 16.53 4.11
C LEU A 11 -17.62 16.31 3.31
N ALA A 12 -16.56 17.04 3.63
CA ALA A 12 -15.26 16.89 2.98
C ALA A 12 -14.60 15.56 3.34
N VAL A 13 -14.76 15.09 4.58
CA VAL A 13 -14.29 13.77 5.01
C VAL A 13 -14.99 12.66 4.21
N VAL A 14 -16.30 12.77 4.03
CA VAL A 14 -17.06 11.82 3.19
C VAL A 14 -16.56 11.83 1.75
N ALA A 15 -16.31 13.01 1.16
CA ALA A 15 -15.75 13.12 -0.18
C ALA A 15 -14.37 12.44 -0.29
N TYR A 16 -13.48 12.65 0.68
CA TYR A 16 -12.18 11.96 0.71
C TYR A 16 -12.32 10.45 0.80
N CYS A 17 -13.22 9.95 1.65
CA CYS A 17 -13.51 8.52 1.74
C CYS A 17 -13.99 7.96 0.40
N ILE A 18 -14.91 8.65 -0.29
CA ILE A 18 -15.42 8.22 -1.59
C ILE A 18 -14.30 8.18 -2.63
N VAL A 19 -13.48 9.23 -2.72
CA VAL A 19 -12.35 9.28 -3.67
C VAL A 19 -11.34 8.18 -3.37
N PHE A 20 -11.00 7.98 -2.10
CA PHE A 20 -10.09 6.91 -1.68
C PHE A 20 -10.63 5.53 -2.10
N LEU A 21 -11.89 5.24 -1.79
CA LEU A 21 -12.53 3.99 -2.16
C LEU A 21 -12.62 3.80 -3.67
N ALA A 22 -12.88 4.87 -4.43
CA ALA A 22 -12.89 4.83 -5.89
C ALA A 22 -11.50 4.47 -6.45
N LEU A 23 -10.44 5.11 -5.96
CA LEU A 23 -9.06 4.80 -6.36
C LEU A 23 -8.68 3.36 -5.99
N VAL A 24 -9.04 2.91 -4.79
CA VAL A 24 -8.84 1.52 -4.35
C VAL A 24 -9.59 0.56 -5.26
N ALA A 25 -10.85 0.85 -5.62
CA ALA A 25 -11.62 0.02 -6.53
C ALA A 25 -10.94 -0.11 -7.91
N VAL A 26 -10.39 0.98 -8.44
CA VAL A 26 -9.61 0.95 -9.69
C VAL A 26 -8.34 0.10 -9.52
N LEU A 27 -7.58 0.29 -8.45
CA LEU A 27 -6.38 -0.49 -8.16
C LEU A 27 -6.68 -1.99 -8.04
N VAL A 28 -7.75 -2.35 -7.33
CA VAL A 28 -8.20 -3.75 -7.18
C VAL A 28 -8.65 -4.32 -8.52
N ALA A 29 -9.36 -3.55 -9.34
CA ALA A 29 -9.75 -3.99 -10.68
C ALA A 29 -8.53 -4.24 -11.58
N LEU A 30 -7.52 -3.36 -11.51
CA LEU A 30 -6.24 -3.54 -12.21
C LEU A 30 -5.51 -4.79 -11.70
N ALA A 31 -5.40 -4.97 -10.38
CA ALA A 31 -4.78 -6.15 -9.79
C ALA A 31 -5.49 -7.44 -10.21
N LYS A 32 -6.83 -7.43 -10.23
CA LYS A 32 -7.64 -8.55 -10.72
C LYS A 32 -7.40 -8.83 -12.20
N PHE A 33 -7.31 -7.79 -13.04
CA PHE A 33 -7.00 -7.94 -14.46
C PHE A 33 -5.60 -8.55 -14.68
N VAL A 34 -4.62 -8.10 -13.90
CA VAL A 34 -3.25 -8.65 -13.90
C VAL A 34 -3.25 -10.11 -13.48
N ALA A 35 -3.93 -10.46 -12.39
CA ALA A 35 -4.02 -11.84 -11.87
C ALA A 35 -4.81 -12.79 -12.77
N THR A 36 -5.75 -12.28 -13.57
CA THR A 36 -6.51 -13.10 -14.53
C THR A 36 -5.65 -13.55 -15.72
N ARG A 37 -4.45 -12.99 -15.91
CA ARG A 37 -3.52 -13.44 -16.96
C ARG A 37 -2.64 -14.57 -16.43
N PRO A 38 -2.77 -15.80 -16.97
CA PRO A 38 -1.99 -16.96 -16.52
C PRO A 38 -0.47 -16.78 -16.52
N PRO A 39 0.19 -16.08 -17.48
CA PRO A 39 1.64 -15.92 -17.43
C PRO A 39 2.12 -15.02 -16.27
N ILE A 40 1.25 -14.14 -15.74
CA ILE A 40 1.62 -13.27 -14.63
C ILE A 40 1.47 -13.99 -13.29
N ALA A 41 0.45 -14.85 -13.16
CA ALA A 41 0.26 -15.66 -11.96
C ALA A 41 1.45 -16.61 -11.70
N GLU A 42 1.95 -17.27 -12.74
CA GLU A 42 3.05 -18.25 -12.63
C GLU A 42 4.40 -17.57 -12.32
N VAL A 43 4.63 -16.38 -12.90
CA VAL A 43 5.80 -15.54 -12.57
C VAL A 43 5.68 -15.00 -11.14
N LEU A 44 4.51 -14.52 -10.75
CA LEU A 44 4.28 -14.00 -9.41
C LEU A 44 4.49 -15.08 -8.35
N GLU A 45 3.92 -16.27 -8.52
CA GLU A 45 4.05 -17.38 -7.57
C GLU A 45 5.51 -17.83 -7.39
N ARG A 46 6.29 -17.86 -8.48
CA ARG A 46 7.70 -18.23 -8.44
C ARG A 46 8.60 -17.16 -7.81
N TRP A 47 8.27 -15.88 -8.00
CA TRP A 47 9.00 -14.76 -7.42
C TRP A 47 8.53 -14.42 -6.01
N GLU A 48 7.30 -14.75 -5.62
CA GLU A 48 6.71 -14.38 -4.32
C GLU A 48 7.55 -14.91 -3.16
N HIS A 49 8.00 -16.17 -3.22
CA HIS A 49 8.81 -16.74 -2.15
C HIS A 49 10.18 -16.02 -1.96
N ILE A 50 10.67 -15.28 -2.95
CA ILE A 50 11.90 -14.46 -2.86
C ILE A 50 11.55 -12.99 -2.56
N LEU A 51 10.53 -12.47 -3.23
CA LEU A 51 10.09 -11.08 -3.14
C LEU A 51 9.57 -10.78 -1.75
N PHE A 52 8.78 -11.69 -1.17
CA PHE A 52 8.22 -11.56 0.17
C PHE A 52 9.31 -11.40 1.25
N PRO A 53 10.30 -12.31 1.37
CA PRO A 53 11.37 -12.13 2.35
C PRO A 53 12.24 -10.90 2.07
N ILE A 54 12.55 -10.58 0.81
CA ILE A 54 13.33 -9.37 0.48
C ILE A 54 12.59 -8.10 0.91
N VAL A 55 11.29 -8.00 0.60
CA VAL A 55 10.47 -6.84 0.98
C VAL A 55 10.37 -6.72 2.49
N LEU A 56 10.18 -7.82 3.22
CA LEU A 56 10.14 -7.80 4.68
C LEU A 56 11.47 -7.37 5.31
N ILE A 57 12.60 -7.89 4.82
CA ILE A 57 13.93 -7.51 5.32
C ILE A 57 14.19 -6.04 5.01
N GLY A 58 13.92 -5.60 3.78
CA GLY A 58 14.08 -4.21 3.35
C GLY A 58 13.19 -3.27 4.17
N LEU A 59 11.92 -3.61 4.36
CA LEU A 59 11.00 -2.82 5.19
C LEU A 59 11.47 -2.76 6.65
N GLY A 60 11.95 -3.89 7.20
CA GLY A 60 12.54 -3.93 8.54
C GLY A 60 13.73 -2.98 8.68
N ILE A 61 14.64 -2.98 7.71
CA ILE A 61 15.77 -2.04 7.67
C ILE A 61 15.26 -0.59 7.60
N VAL A 62 14.32 -0.30 6.70
CA VAL A 62 13.75 1.05 6.54
C VAL A 62 13.10 1.53 7.83
N ILE A 63 12.33 0.67 8.51
CA ILE A 63 11.70 0.99 9.79
C ILE A 63 12.76 1.24 10.87
N LEU A 64 13.80 0.40 10.96
CA LEU A 64 14.86 0.56 11.97
C LEU A 64 15.66 1.86 11.76
N VAL A 65 15.97 2.19 10.50
CA VAL A 65 16.67 3.43 10.14
C VAL A 65 15.76 4.65 10.37
N SER A 66 14.52 4.60 9.88
CA SER A 66 13.58 5.73 9.99
C SER A 66 13.07 5.96 11.41
N GLY A 67 12.98 4.89 12.20
CA GLY A 67 12.60 4.92 13.60
C GLY A 67 13.72 5.34 14.55
N GLY A 68 14.92 5.64 14.03
CA GLY A 68 16.05 6.09 14.84
C GLY A 68 16.65 5.01 15.75
N ALA A 69 16.37 3.73 15.49
CA ALA A 69 16.92 2.62 16.29
C ALA A 69 18.45 2.55 16.22
N PHE A 70 19.04 3.13 15.17
CA PHE A 70 20.49 3.25 14.98
C PHE A 70 21.06 4.62 15.39
N GLY A 71 20.22 5.56 15.85
CA GLY A 71 20.67 6.88 16.34
C GLY A 71 21.37 7.79 15.31
N LEU A 72 21.16 7.56 14.02
CA LEU A 72 21.63 8.39 12.91
C LEU A 72 20.67 9.53 12.58
#